data_AF-A0A0R2A910-F1
#
_entry.id   AF-A0A0R2A910-F1
#
_cell.length_a   1.000
_cell.length_b   1.000
_cell.length_c   1.000
_cell.angle_alpha   90.00
_cell.angle_beta   90.00
_cell.angle_gamma   90.00
#
_symmetry.space_group_name_H-M   'P 1'
#
loop_
_entity.id
_entity.type
_entity.pdbx_description
1 polymer ?
#
loop_
_entity_poly.entity_id
_entity_poly.type
_entity_poly.pdbx_seq_one_letter_code
_entity_poly.pdbx_strand_id
1 'polypeptide(L)'
;MYKSSITYKIPKDKLGLSAELDYIATPGIYLLFGKDAREKFVYVGEAEDVYKRLSQHTPDKDNYLWDEALVFVSSKKGDLDKARIKYLENRLYDLIAAHKNYLLKNRNEPSNSVLSAATEETLENIILDIKQITEVLGYKLFTTENNPKRIKANLPTNSSQTAIPKKVTEPLTKLKQARYIFYLKEKGVNAKCIVDTNGDYIVTVGSVISKEVTKSLPDKLKKMRKTAVKQGKIKANRLTEDISFKSASTAAKFVVGYSINGRKAWKDGNGRELGEVLA
;
A
#
# COMPACT_ATOMS: atom_id res chain seq x y z
N MET A 1 -19.52 -3.82 14.09
CA MET A 1 -19.11 -4.92 13.19
C MET A 1 -19.52 -4.56 11.76
N TYR A 2 -18.63 -3.99 10.96
CA TYR A 2 -18.87 -3.80 9.53
C TYR A 2 -18.45 -5.08 8.81
N LYS A 3 -19.37 -6.01 8.61
CA LYS A 3 -19.19 -7.13 7.67
C LYS A 3 -20.09 -6.87 6.46
N SER A 4 -19.74 -5.86 5.68
CA SER A 4 -20.48 -5.48 4.46
C SER A 4 -19.69 -5.74 3.17
N SER A 5 -18.45 -6.23 3.25
CA SER A 5 -17.64 -6.55 2.07
C SER A 5 -17.88 -7.99 1.62
N ILE A 6 -18.25 -8.15 0.35
CA ILE A 6 -18.36 -9.45 -0.32
C ILE A 6 -17.15 -9.62 -1.22
N THR A 7 -16.55 -10.80 -1.18
CA THR A 7 -15.42 -11.14 -2.05
C THR A 7 -15.77 -12.31 -2.96
N TYR A 8 -15.49 -12.17 -4.25
CA TYR A 8 -15.60 -13.25 -5.23
C TYR A 8 -14.23 -13.58 -5.81
N LYS A 9 -13.97 -14.89 -5.98
CA LYS A 9 -12.89 -15.38 -6.81
C LYS A 9 -13.50 -15.99 -8.08
N ILE A 10 -13.22 -15.39 -9.22
CA ILE A 10 -13.85 -15.71 -10.51
C ILE A 10 -12.77 -16.14 -11.51
N PRO A 11 -12.67 -17.43 -11.85
CA PRO A 11 -11.88 -17.89 -12.99
C PRO A 11 -12.35 -17.26 -14.30
N LYS A 12 -11.44 -16.95 -15.22
CA LYS A 12 -11.75 -16.26 -16.49
C LYS A 12 -12.83 -16.98 -17.33
N ASP A 13 -12.80 -18.31 -17.34
CA ASP A 13 -13.75 -19.17 -18.05
C ASP A 13 -15.15 -19.18 -17.39
N LYS A 14 -15.25 -18.79 -16.13
CA LYS A 14 -16.50 -18.66 -15.37
C LYS A 14 -17.05 -17.24 -15.34
N LEU A 15 -16.40 -16.27 -15.99
CA LEU A 15 -16.86 -14.88 -16.01
C LEU A 15 -18.31 -14.75 -16.51
N GLY A 16 -18.70 -15.46 -17.57
CA GLY A 16 -20.07 -15.40 -18.09
C GLY A 16 -21.13 -15.87 -17.09
N LEU A 17 -20.81 -16.91 -16.29
CA LEU A 17 -21.72 -17.42 -15.25
C LEU A 17 -21.79 -16.48 -14.04
N SER A 18 -20.79 -15.62 -13.86
CA SER A 18 -20.74 -14.70 -12.72
C SER A 18 -21.75 -13.56 -12.79
N ALA A 19 -22.45 -13.39 -13.93
CA ALA A 19 -23.51 -12.39 -14.11
C ALA A 19 -24.65 -12.54 -13.08
N GLU A 20 -24.89 -13.77 -12.63
CA GLU A 20 -25.95 -14.13 -11.68
C GLU A 20 -25.53 -13.97 -10.21
N LEU A 21 -24.27 -13.59 -9.95
CA LEU A 21 -23.81 -13.38 -8.58
C LEU A 21 -24.42 -12.09 -8.00
N ASP A 22 -24.94 -12.17 -6.79
CA ASP A 22 -25.43 -10.97 -6.09
C ASP A 22 -24.34 -9.90 -6.02
N TYR A 23 -24.73 -8.63 -6.12
CA TYR A 23 -23.83 -7.48 -5.96
C TYR A 23 -22.66 -7.37 -6.96
N ILE A 24 -22.46 -8.31 -7.89
CA ILE A 24 -21.34 -8.27 -8.85
C ILE A 24 -21.42 -7.07 -9.81
N ALA A 25 -22.62 -6.58 -10.09
CA ALA A 25 -22.89 -5.39 -10.89
C ALA A 25 -23.03 -4.12 -10.02
N THR A 26 -22.25 -4.02 -8.94
CA THR A 26 -22.21 -2.85 -8.05
C THR A 26 -20.81 -2.25 -7.99
N PRO A 27 -20.64 -1.05 -7.39
CA PRO A 27 -19.33 -0.45 -7.27
C PRO A 27 -18.37 -1.27 -6.42
N GLY A 28 -17.14 -1.40 -6.89
CA GLY A 28 -16.12 -2.18 -6.19
C GLY A 28 -14.74 -2.12 -6.83
N ILE A 29 -13.87 -2.95 -6.28
CA ILE A 29 -12.49 -3.16 -6.73
C ILE A 29 -12.34 -4.57 -7.25
N TYR A 30 -11.53 -4.75 -8.29
CA TYR A 30 -11.13 -6.06 -8.76
C TYR A 30 -9.63 -6.13 -9.03
N LEU A 31 -9.07 -7.31 -8.85
CA LEU A 31 -7.69 -7.65 -9.12
C LEU A 31 -7.67 -8.75 -10.18
N LEU A 32 -7.09 -8.50 -11.34
CA LEU A 32 -6.93 -9.53 -12.39
C LEU A 32 -5.53 -10.12 -12.30
N PHE A 33 -5.45 -11.43 -12.10
CA PHE A 33 -4.20 -12.16 -12.02
C PHE A 33 -3.97 -12.94 -13.30
N GLY A 34 -2.71 -12.98 -13.72
CA GLY A 34 -2.28 -13.85 -14.80
C GLY A 34 -0.79 -14.09 -14.76
N LYS A 35 -0.27 -14.72 -15.81
CA LYS A 35 1.16 -15.00 -15.97
C LYS A 35 1.60 -14.78 -17.41
N ASP A 36 2.68 -14.05 -17.59
CA ASP A 36 3.39 -13.96 -18.87
C ASP A 36 4.60 -14.89 -18.82
N ALA A 37 4.52 -16.02 -19.52
CA ALA A 37 5.49 -17.11 -19.49
C ALA A 37 5.79 -17.66 -18.08
N ARG A 38 6.65 -16.98 -17.30
CA ARG A 38 7.01 -17.34 -15.92
C ARG A 38 6.79 -16.20 -14.91
N GLU A 39 6.50 -14.99 -15.35
CA GLU A 39 6.31 -13.84 -14.47
C GLU A 39 4.82 -13.66 -14.15
N LYS A 40 4.49 -13.63 -12.85
CA LYS A 40 3.13 -13.36 -12.39
C LYS A 40 2.84 -11.88 -12.55
N PHE A 41 1.64 -11.54 -12.97
CA PHE A 41 1.18 -10.16 -13.04
C PHE A 41 -0.15 -9.96 -12.32
N VAL A 42 -0.42 -8.70 -11.99
CA VAL A 42 -1.71 -8.25 -11.47
C VAL A 42 -2.11 -6.92 -12.12
N TYR A 43 -3.41 -6.77 -12.41
CA TYR A 43 -4.04 -5.49 -12.73
C TYR A 43 -5.00 -5.12 -11.60
N VAL A 44 -4.97 -3.86 -11.16
CA VAL A 44 -5.90 -3.33 -10.15
C VAL A 44 -6.91 -2.45 -10.86
N GLY A 45 -8.20 -2.67 -10.63
CA GLY A 45 -9.25 -1.87 -11.26
C GLY A 45 -10.36 -1.49 -10.30
N GLU A 46 -10.92 -0.31 -10.51
CA GLU A 46 -12.24 0.07 -9.96
C GLU A 46 -13.32 0.04 -11.04
N ALA A 47 -14.57 -0.11 -10.60
CA ALA A 47 -15.74 0.16 -11.42
C ALA A 47 -16.95 0.49 -10.56
N GLU A 48 -17.89 1.26 -11.10
CA GLU A 48 -19.25 1.42 -10.54
C GLU A 48 -20.17 0.23 -10.87
N ASP A 49 -19.79 -0.56 -11.89
CA ASP A 49 -20.39 -1.84 -12.25
C ASP A 49 -19.24 -2.80 -12.59
N VAL A 50 -18.87 -3.63 -11.61
CA VAL A 50 -17.70 -4.51 -11.73
C VAL A 50 -17.90 -5.57 -12.80
N TYR A 51 -19.07 -6.23 -12.88
CA TYR A 51 -19.34 -7.23 -13.91
C TYR A 51 -19.17 -6.68 -15.33
N LYS A 52 -19.78 -5.51 -15.61
CA LYS A 52 -19.63 -4.85 -16.91
C LYS A 52 -18.17 -4.51 -17.20
N ARG A 53 -17.42 -4.05 -16.19
CA ARG A 53 -16.00 -3.70 -16.36
C ARG A 53 -15.12 -4.91 -16.61
N LEU A 54 -15.32 -6.01 -15.88
CA LEU A 54 -14.62 -7.29 -16.09
C LEU A 54 -14.86 -7.84 -17.50
N SER A 55 -16.10 -7.74 -18.00
CA SER A 55 -16.47 -8.20 -19.35
C SER A 55 -15.79 -7.41 -20.47
N GLN A 56 -15.31 -6.20 -20.18
CA GLN A 56 -14.57 -5.37 -21.13
C GLN A 56 -13.07 -5.67 -21.17
N HIS A 57 -12.56 -6.55 -20.30
CA HIS A 57 -11.16 -6.97 -20.31
C HIS A 57 -10.95 -8.13 -21.28
N THR A 58 -10.53 -7.80 -22.50
CA THR A 58 -10.28 -8.76 -23.58
C THR A 58 -8.82 -8.71 -24.03
N PRO A 59 -8.26 -9.84 -24.52
CA PRO A 59 -6.89 -9.87 -25.01
C PRO A 59 -6.59 -8.81 -26.07
N ASP A 60 -7.52 -8.59 -27.02
CA ASP A 60 -7.35 -7.60 -28.10
C ASP A 60 -7.21 -6.17 -27.59
N LYS A 61 -7.95 -5.83 -26.53
CA LYS A 61 -7.96 -4.48 -25.96
C LYS A 61 -6.77 -4.26 -25.03
N ASP A 62 -6.49 -5.25 -24.20
CA ASP A 62 -5.57 -5.12 -23.07
C ASP A 62 -4.14 -5.55 -23.41
N ASN A 63 -3.99 -6.39 -24.43
CA ASN A 63 -2.74 -7.00 -24.88
C ASN A 63 -2.12 -7.95 -23.84
N TYR A 64 -2.98 -8.59 -23.03
CA TYR A 64 -2.63 -9.68 -22.10
C TYR A 64 -3.85 -10.56 -21.83
N LEU A 65 -3.61 -11.79 -21.36
CA LEU A 65 -4.66 -12.73 -20.93
C LEU A 65 -4.55 -12.94 -19.42
N TRP A 66 -5.65 -12.72 -18.71
CA TRP A 66 -5.76 -12.96 -17.27
C TRP A 66 -6.49 -14.29 -17.00
N ASP A 67 -6.14 -14.93 -15.89
CA ASP A 67 -6.60 -16.27 -15.50
C ASP A 67 -7.72 -16.20 -14.46
N GLU A 68 -7.59 -15.31 -13.47
CA GLU A 68 -8.49 -15.23 -12.32
C GLU A 68 -8.71 -13.77 -11.90
N ALA A 69 -9.94 -13.45 -11.49
CA ALA A 69 -10.28 -12.18 -10.86
C ALA A 69 -10.58 -12.37 -9.37
N LEU A 70 -10.05 -11.51 -8.51
CA LEU A 70 -10.57 -11.30 -7.16
C LEU A 70 -11.36 -10.00 -7.14
N VAL A 71 -12.63 -10.06 -6.74
CA VAL A 71 -13.56 -8.93 -6.73
C VAL A 71 -13.97 -8.63 -5.30
N PHE A 72 -13.98 -7.36 -4.93
CA PHE A 72 -14.38 -6.82 -3.63
C PHE A 72 -15.46 -5.78 -3.84
N VAL A 73 -16.69 -6.11 -3.44
CA VAL A 73 -17.88 -5.24 -3.57
C VAL A 73 -18.54 -5.06 -2.21
N SER A 74 -19.41 -4.05 -2.07
CA SER A 74 -20.22 -3.89 -0.86
C SER A 74 -21.61 -4.48 -1.05
N SER A 75 -22.09 -5.22 -0.04
CA SER A 75 -23.48 -5.67 0.05
C SER A 75 -24.46 -4.53 0.37
N LYS A 76 -23.95 -3.35 0.75
CA LYS A 76 -24.75 -2.20 1.15
C LYS A 76 -24.57 -1.05 0.15
N LYS A 77 -25.70 -0.61 -0.39
CA LYS A 77 -25.77 0.51 -1.35
C LYS A 77 -25.19 1.78 -0.73
N GLY A 78 -24.26 2.43 -1.45
CA GLY A 78 -23.64 3.69 -1.04
C GLY A 78 -22.40 3.56 -0.14
N ASP A 79 -22.01 2.34 0.25
CA ASP A 79 -20.76 2.14 1.01
C ASP A 79 -19.51 2.35 0.14
N LEU A 80 -19.58 2.01 -1.15
CA LEU A 80 -18.54 2.26 -2.14
C LEU A 80 -19.10 3.18 -3.23
N ASP A 81 -18.79 4.46 -3.14
CA ASP A 81 -19.03 5.43 -4.20
C ASP A 81 -17.79 5.60 -5.09
N LYS A 82 -17.91 6.40 -6.15
CA LYS A 82 -16.83 6.65 -7.11
C LYS A 82 -15.55 7.17 -6.46
N ALA A 83 -15.66 8.05 -5.48
CA ALA A 83 -14.49 8.62 -4.82
C ALA A 83 -13.80 7.56 -3.95
N ARG A 84 -14.56 6.73 -3.24
CA ARG A 84 -14.03 5.65 -2.38
C ARG A 84 -13.35 4.55 -3.18
N ILE A 85 -13.96 4.06 -4.27
CA ILE A 85 -13.33 3.04 -5.11
C ILE A 85 -12.07 3.56 -5.81
N LYS A 86 -12.07 4.84 -6.20
CA LYS A 86 -10.88 5.51 -6.76
C LYS A 86 -9.72 5.59 -5.75
N TYR A 87 -10.02 5.87 -4.49
CA TYR A 87 -9.02 5.83 -3.41
C TYR A 87 -8.47 4.42 -3.21
N LEU A 88 -9.34 3.42 -3.12
CA LEU A 88 -8.95 2.03 -2.92
C LEU A 88 -8.07 1.51 -4.07
N GLU A 89 -8.43 1.79 -5.32
CA GLU A 89 -7.65 1.38 -6.52
C GLU A 89 -6.24 1.97 -6.49
N ASN A 90 -6.13 3.30 -6.33
CA ASN A 90 -4.83 3.98 -6.24
C ASN A 90 -4.00 3.42 -5.09
N ARG A 91 -4.61 3.25 -3.91
CA ARG A 91 -3.89 2.81 -2.73
C ARG A 91 -3.42 1.36 -2.80
N LEU A 92 -4.22 0.46 -3.38
CA LEU A 92 -3.82 -0.93 -3.63
C LEU A 92 -2.73 -1.01 -4.69
N TYR A 93 -2.85 -0.22 -5.76
CA TYR A 93 -1.81 -0.11 -6.79
C TYR A 93 -0.46 0.28 -6.18
N ASP A 94 -0.41 1.33 -5.37
CA ASP A 94 0.82 1.80 -4.69
C ASP A 94 1.42 0.73 -3.79
N LEU A 95 0.58 0.06 -3.00
CA LEU A 95 1.02 -1.00 -2.09
C LEU A 95 1.63 -2.16 -2.88
N ILE A 96 1.00 -2.60 -3.97
CA ILE A 96 1.52 -3.69 -4.80
C ILE A 96 2.83 -3.29 -5.48
N ALA A 97 2.90 -2.06 -6.00
CA ALA A 97 4.09 -1.54 -6.68
C ALA A 97 5.33 -1.56 -5.78
N ALA A 98 5.15 -1.36 -4.47
CA ALA A 98 6.24 -1.37 -3.49
C ALA A 98 6.88 -2.75 -3.27
N HIS A 99 6.15 -3.86 -3.48
CA HIS A 99 6.65 -5.21 -3.15
C HIS A 99 7.26 -5.99 -4.33
N LYS A 100 6.97 -5.59 -5.58
CA LYS A 100 7.57 -6.16 -6.81
C LYS A 100 7.44 -7.69 -7.00
N ASN A 101 6.53 -8.35 -6.29
CA ASN A 101 6.28 -9.78 -6.46
C ASN A 101 5.42 -10.11 -7.70
N TYR A 102 4.66 -9.12 -8.17
CA TYR A 102 3.82 -9.20 -9.36
C TYR A 102 4.15 -8.02 -10.25
N LEU A 103 4.16 -8.25 -11.57
CA LEU A 103 4.19 -7.16 -12.54
C LEU A 103 2.84 -6.44 -12.52
N LEU A 104 2.84 -5.11 -12.43
CA LEU A 104 1.62 -4.31 -12.53
C LEU A 104 1.28 -4.06 -14.01
N LYS A 105 0.08 -4.46 -14.44
CA LYS A 105 -0.40 -4.31 -15.83
C LYS A 105 -1.16 -3.01 -16.11
N ASN A 106 -1.48 -2.22 -15.08
CA ASN A 106 -2.11 -0.92 -15.30
C ASN A 106 -1.22 -0.07 -16.20
N ARG A 107 -1.78 0.47 -17.29
CA ARG A 107 -1.04 1.31 -18.24
C ARG A 107 -0.62 2.65 -17.63
N ASN A 108 -1.47 3.17 -16.73
CA ASN A 108 -1.26 4.42 -16.02
C ASN A 108 -1.47 4.18 -14.53
N GLU A 109 -0.81 4.99 -13.69
CA GLU A 109 -1.10 5.05 -12.27
C GLU A 109 -2.56 5.48 -12.05
N PRO A 110 -3.35 4.73 -11.25
CA PRO A 110 -4.72 5.13 -10.96
C PRO A 110 -4.74 6.48 -10.25
N SER A 111 -5.66 7.36 -10.67
CA SER A 111 -5.79 8.66 -10.04
C SER A 111 -6.45 8.54 -8.66
N ASN A 112 -6.08 9.40 -7.71
CA ASN A 112 -6.64 9.37 -6.35
C ASN A 112 -7.79 10.39 -6.18
N SER A 113 -8.67 10.17 -5.21
CA SER A 113 -9.71 11.10 -4.77
C SER A 113 -9.30 11.78 -3.45
N VAL A 114 -9.87 12.96 -3.17
CA VAL A 114 -9.69 13.63 -1.87
C VAL A 114 -10.87 13.24 -0.98
N LEU A 115 -10.58 12.62 0.17
CA LEU A 115 -11.58 12.12 1.10
C LEU A 115 -11.37 12.71 2.49
N SER A 116 -12.40 12.62 3.34
CA SER A 116 -12.27 12.97 4.75
C SER A 116 -11.43 11.92 5.49
N ALA A 117 -10.74 12.35 6.55
CA ALA A 117 -9.92 11.48 7.39
C ALA A 117 -10.65 10.21 7.88
N ALA A 118 -11.89 10.36 8.34
CA ALA A 118 -12.70 9.24 8.83
C ALA A 118 -13.06 8.27 7.69
N THR A 119 -13.28 8.79 6.48
CA THR A 119 -13.52 7.95 5.30
C THR A 119 -12.25 7.20 4.91
N GLU A 120 -11.09 7.88 4.85
CA GLU A 120 -9.82 7.24 4.54
C GLU A 120 -9.49 6.11 5.53
N GLU A 121 -9.70 6.32 6.83
CA GLU A 121 -9.49 5.28 7.84
C GLU A 121 -10.40 4.06 7.62
N THR A 122 -11.68 4.31 7.29
CA THR A 122 -12.62 3.25 6.94
C THR A 122 -12.14 2.46 5.72
N LEU A 123 -11.59 3.14 4.70
CA LEU A 123 -11.07 2.50 3.50
C LEU A 123 -9.73 1.76 3.73
N GLU A 124 -8.86 2.26 4.61
CA GLU A 124 -7.63 1.54 4.99
C GLU A 124 -7.95 0.23 5.74
N ASN A 125 -9.06 0.17 6.49
CA ASN A 125 -9.55 -1.09 7.07
C ASN A 125 -10.01 -2.07 5.97
N ILE A 126 -10.72 -1.58 4.95
CA ILE A 126 -11.08 -2.42 3.78
C ILE A 126 -9.81 -2.93 3.08
N ILE A 127 -8.77 -2.10 2.95
CA ILE A 127 -7.49 -2.53 2.38
C ILE A 127 -6.84 -3.61 3.24
N LEU A 128 -6.90 -3.50 4.57
CA LEU A 128 -6.38 -4.54 5.46
C LEU A 128 -7.09 -5.88 5.23
N ASP A 129 -8.42 -5.86 5.08
CA ASP A 129 -9.20 -7.05 4.75
C ASP A 129 -8.78 -7.64 3.40
N ILE A 130 -8.62 -6.80 2.37
CA ILE A 130 -8.14 -7.22 1.04
C ILE A 130 -6.77 -7.89 1.15
N LYS A 131 -5.84 -7.30 1.91
CA LYS A 131 -4.50 -7.86 2.13
C LYS A 131 -4.58 -9.23 2.80
N GLN A 132 -5.40 -9.37 3.84
CA GLN A 132 -5.56 -10.65 4.53
C GLN A 132 -6.17 -11.71 3.62
N ILE A 133 -7.23 -11.37 2.88
CA ILE A 133 -7.91 -12.30 1.98
C ILE A 133 -6.98 -12.75 0.86
N THR A 134 -6.27 -11.81 0.22
CA THR A 134 -5.33 -12.13 -0.85
C THR A 134 -4.19 -13.05 -0.36
N GLU A 135 -3.63 -12.80 0.82
CA GLU A 135 -2.61 -13.67 1.42
C GLU A 135 -3.15 -15.07 1.75
N VAL A 136 -4.34 -15.17 2.34
CA VAL A 136 -5.00 -16.46 2.65
C VAL A 136 -5.25 -17.26 1.39
N LEU A 137 -5.63 -16.60 0.30
CA LEU A 137 -5.83 -17.23 -1.01
C LEU A 137 -4.52 -17.53 -1.76
N GLY A 138 -3.37 -17.21 -1.17
CA GLY A 138 -2.04 -17.50 -1.72
C GLY A 138 -1.48 -16.46 -2.69
N TYR A 139 -2.14 -15.31 -2.82
CA TYR A 139 -1.65 -14.17 -3.60
C TYR A 139 -0.72 -13.31 -2.74
N LYS A 140 0.59 -13.49 -2.92
CA LYS A 140 1.63 -12.78 -2.18
C LYS A 140 1.86 -11.36 -2.70
N LEU A 141 0.81 -10.54 -2.73
CA LEU A 141 0.87 -9.18 -3.25
C LEU A 141 1.66 -8.22 -2.35
N PHE A 142 1.60 -8.42 -1.04
CA PHE A 142 2.02 -7.44 -0.03
C PHE A 142 3.13 -7.95 0.92
N THR A 143 3.65 -9.14 0.66
CA THR A 143 4.72 -9.74 1.47
C THR A 143 6.06 -9.51 0.79
N THR A 144 7.09 -9.03 1.48
CA THR A 144 8.42 -9.05 0.87
C THR A 144 8.92 -10.50 0.84
N GLU A 145 9.04 -11.11 -0.34
CA GLU A 145 9.84 -12.34 -0.42
C GLU A 145 11.30 -11.95 -0.15
N ASN A 146 11.84 -12.36 1.01
CA ASN A 146 13.27 -12.45 1.20
C ASN A 146 13.79 -13.49 0.20
N ASN A 147 14.01 -13.08 -1.05
CA ASN A 147 14.58 -13.93 -2.07
C ASN A 147 16.09 -13.63 -2.10
N PRO A 148 16.95 -14.44 -1.46
CA PRO A 148 18.40 -14.23 -1.46
C PRO A 148 19.06 -14.47 -2.84
N LYS A 149 18.34 -14.38 -3.96
CA LYS A 149 18.86 -14.67 -5.30
C LYS A 149 18.41 -13.66 -6.35
N ARG A 150 18.96 -12.45 -6.28
CA ARG A 150 19.30 -11.64 -7.46
C ARG A 150 20.55 -10.80 -7.16
N ILE A 151 21.70 -11.47 -7.03
CA ILE A 151 23.00 -10.85 -7.34
C ILE A 151 23.34 -11.26 -8.77
N LYS A 152 23.47 -10.27 -9.66
CA LYS A 152 23.97 -10.45 -11.03
C LYS A 152 25.47 -10.78 -10.99
N ALA A 153 25.84 -11.64 -11.93
CA ALA A 153 27.18 -12.06 -12.35
C ALA A 153 28.34 -11.08 -12.13
N ASN A 154 29.42 -11.55 -11.48
CA ASN A 154 30.78 -11.63 -12.06
C ASN A 154 31.79 -12.33 -11.10
N LEU A 155 32.28 -13.52 -11.53
CA LEU A 155 33.56 -14.24 -11.31
C LEU A 155 34.12 -14.50 -9.87
N PRO A 156 35.08 -15.45 -9.68
CA PRO A 156 35.22 -16.82 -10.20
C PRO A 156 35.41 -17.89 -9.09
N THR A 157 35.17 -19.15 -9.48
CA THR A 157 35.68 -20.46 -9.00
C THR A 157 36.45 -20.57 -7.67
N ASN A 158 35.96 -21.40 -6.72
CA ASN A 158 36.47 -22.76 -6.49
C ASN A 158 35.78 -23.55 -5.35
N SER A 159 35.39 -24.78 -5.70
CA SER A 159 35.41 -26.03 -4.92
C SER A 159 34.77 -26.11 -3.52
N SER A 160 33.59 -26.72 -3.46
CA SER A 160 33.38 -28.12 -2.99
C SER A 160 32.06 -28.30 -2.24
N GLN A 161 31.15 -29.01 -2.91
CA GLN A 161 29.99 -29.70 -2.31
C GLN A 161 30.53 -30.86 -1.45
N THR A 162 29.91 -31.27 -0.34
CA THR A 162 28.64 -32.02 -0.35
C THR A 162 28.22 -32.30 1.09
N ALA A 163 26.95 -32.05 1.44
CA ALA A 163 26.20 -32.83 2.43
C ALA A 163 24.69 -32.55 2.27
N ILE A 164 23.93 -33.62 2.02
CA ILE A 164 22.46 -33.77 2.21
C ILE A 164 22.34 -34.87 3.31
N PRO A 165 21.27 -35.09 4.12
CA PRO A 165 19.90 -34.51 4.11
C PRO A 165 19.18 -34.29 5.48
N LYS A 166 17.96 -33.72 5.37
CA LYS A 166 16.68 -33.97 6.12
C LYS A 166 16.47 -33.49 7.58
N LYS A 167 15.56 -32.51 7.68
CA LYS A 167 14.26 -32.45 8.42
C LYS A 167 14.23 -32.88 9.90
N VAL A 168 13.84 -31.95 10.79
CA VAL A 168 12.80 -31.98 11.85
C VAL A 168 12.94 -30.65 12.63
N THR A 169 12.05 -29.68 12.41
CA THR A 169 10.95 -29.25 13.32
C THR A 169 11.43 -28.52 14.57
N GLU A 170 10.98 -27.25 14.75
CA GLU A 170 10.73 -26.47 15.98
C GLU A 170 10.67 -24.96 15.60
N PRO A 171 9.94 -24.08 16.31
CA PRO A 171 8.60 -23.64 15.91
C PRO A 171 8.49 -22.15 15.48
N LEU A 172 7.37 -21.85 14.82
CA LEU A 172 6.88 -20.53 14.37
C LEU A 172 6.53 -19.58 15.54
N THR A 173 7.50 -19.23 16.39
CA THR A 173 7.26 -18.33 17.54
C THR A 173 8.28 -17.20 17.65
N LYS A 174 8.44 -16.41 16.57
CA LYS A 174 9.06 -15.06 16.66
C LYS A 174 8.72 -14.08 15.52
N LEU A 175 7.59 -14.22 14.84
CA LEU A 175 7.20 -13.32 13.73
C LEU A 175 5.88 -12.59 14.00
N LYS A 176 5.96 -11.52 14.81
CA LYS A 176 5.04 -10.37 14.75
C LYS A 176 5.76 -9.14 15.31
N GLN A 177 6.67 -8.54 14.54
CA GLN A 177 7.07 -7.16 14.84
C GLN A 177 6.04 -6.23 14.18
N ALA A 178 5.13 -5.69 14.99
CA ALA A 178 4.11 -4.75 14.53
C ALA A 178 4.78 -3.51 13.92
N ARG A 179 4.50 -3.19 12.66
CA ARG A 179 4.83 -1.88 12.09
C ARG A 179 3.81 -0.89 12.65
N TYR A 180 4.24 0.03 13.50
CA TYR A 180 3.36 1.07 14.03
C TYR A 180 3.18 2.18 13.00
N ILE A 181 1.93 2.56 12.75
CA ILE A 181 1.57 3.63 11.81
C ILE A 181 1.01 4.79 12.61
N PHE A 182 1.54 5.98 12.35
CA PHE A 182 1.12 7.22 12.96
C PHE A 182 0.83 8.28 11.91
N TYR A 183 0.01 9.25 12.28
CA TYR A 183 -0.44 10.35 11.45
C TYR A 183 -0.19 11.68 12.16
N LEU A 184 0.14 12.70 11.39
CA LEU A 184 0.24 14.07 11.88
C LEU A 184 -0.62 14.95 10.97
N LYS A 185 -1.67 15.51 11.56
CA LYS A 185 -2.64 16.39 10.89
C LYS A 185 -2.61 17.76 11.56
N GLU A 186 -2.29 18.78 10.77
CA GLU A 186 -2.23 20.19 11.17
C GLU A 186 -2.74 21.04 10.00
N LYS A 187 -2.91 22.36 10.17
CA LYS A 187 -3.37 23.23 9.08
C LYS A 187 -2.42 23.14 7.86
N GLY A 188 -2.93 22.61 6.75
CA GLY A 188 -2.14 22.43 5.52
C GLY A 188 -1.13 21.28 5.57
N VAL A 189 -1.29 20.37 6.53
CA VAL A 189 -0.40 19.23 6.77
C VAL A 189 -1.24 17.96 6.95
N ASN A 190 -0.89 16.90 6.22
CA ASN A 190 -1.44 15.57 6.43
C ASN A 190 -0.34 14.55 6.08
N ALA A 191 0.37 14.07 7.09
CA ALA A 191 1.48 13.15 6.90
C ALA A 191 1.25 11.81 7.61
N LYS A 192 1.77 10.75 6.99
CA LYS A 192 1.79 9.39 7.53
C LYS A 192 3.22 8.99 7.83
N CYS A 193 3.43 8.38 8.99
CA CYS A 193 4.73 7.92 9.48
C CYS A 193 4.63 6.44 9.86
N ILE A 194 5.59 5.63 9.40
CA ILE A 194 5.75 4.22 9.81
C ILE A 194 6.97 4.14 10.72
N VAL A 195 6.83 3.46 11.85
CA VAL A 195 7.97 3.08 12.70
C VAL A 195 8.43 1.69 12.28
N ASP A 196 9.62 1.63 11.71
CA ASP A 196 10.22 0.36 11.30
C ASP A 196 10.75 -0.42 12.53
N THR A 197 10.98 -1.71 12.33
CA THR A 197 11.55 -2.64 13.31
C THR A 197 12.88 -2.18 13.91
N ASN A 198 13.62 -1.32 13.20
CA ASN A 198 14.86 -0.70 13.65
C ASN A 198 14.66 0.60 14.48
N GLY A 199 13.42 1.02 14.73
CA GLY A 199 13.09 2.25 15.44
C GLY A 199 13.19 3.53 14.61
N ASP A 200 13.36 3.40 13.28
CA ASP A 200 13.37 4.52 12.34
C ASP A 200 11.94 5.00 12.04
N TYR A 201 11.79 6.30 11.84
CA TYR A 201 10.52 6.98 11.56
C TYR A 201 10.46 7.37 10.09
N ILE A 202 9.68 6.64 9.31
CA ILE A 202 9.60 6.80 7.85
C ILE A 202 8.34 7.61 7.53
N VAL A 203 8.51 8.87 7.12
CA VAL A 203 7.40 9.67 6.59
C VAL A 203 7.16 9.25 5.15
N THR A 204 5.95 8.75 4.88
CA THR A 204 5.68 8.06 3.61
C THR A 204 5.50 9.05 2.45
N VAL A 205 5.80 8.58 1.25
CA VAL A 205 5.38 9.17 -0.01
C VAL A 205 3.90 9.56 0.04
N GLY A 206 3.55 10.65 -0.64
CA GLY A 206 2.20 11.20 -0.63
C GLY A 206 1.87 12.05 0.59
N SER A 207 2.69 12.04 1.65
CA SER A 207 2.49 12.94 2.81
C SER A 207 2.51 14.41 2.38
N VAL A 208 1.46 15.13 2.78
CA VAL A 208 1.36 16.59 2.61
C VAL A 208 2.05 17.25 3.78
N ILE A 209 3.05 18.07 3.47
CA ILE A 209 3.84 18.80 4.45
C ILE A 209 3.53 20.30 4.35
N SER A 210 3.84 21.06 5.40
CA SER A 210 3.53 22.49 5.43
C SER A 210 4.33 23.23 4.34
N LYS A 211 3.68 24.09 3.56
CA LYS A 211 4.39 25.01 2.64
C LYS A 211 5.28 25.98 3.42
N GLU A 212 4.79 26.39 4.59
CA GLU A 212 5.42 27.40 5.42
C GLU A 212 6.50 26.79 6.32
N VAL A 213 7.52 27.59 6.59
CA VAL A 213 8.59 27.28 7.55
C VAL A 213 8.73 28.46 8.49
N THR A 214 8.61 28.22 9.80
CA THR A 214 8.74 29.28 10.80
C THR A 214 10.18 29.40 11.31
N LYS A 215 10.46 30.47 12.06
CA LYS A 215 11.77 30.71 12.67
C LYS A 215 12.16 29.61 13.68
N SER A 216 11.17 28.96 14.32
CA SER A 216 11.41 27.93 15.33
C SER A 216 11.87 26.59 14.75
N LEU A 217 11.81 26.39 13.43
CA LEU A 217 12.36 25.19 12.81
C LEU A 217 13.91 25.22 12.85
N PRO A 218 14.59 24.15 13.30
CA PRO A 218 16.04 24.07 13.26
C PRO A 218 16.62 24.22 11.85
N ASP A 219 17.73 24.94 11.72
CA ASP A 219 18.32 25.26 10.40
C ASP A 219 18.74 24.03 9.59
N LYS A 220 19.13 22.95 10.28
CA LYS A 220 19.38 21.65 9.63
C LYS A 220 18.15 21.15 8.86
N LEU A 221 16.95 21.28 9.45
CA LEU A 221 15.70 20.88 8.79
C LEU A 221 15.27 21.87 7.71
N LYS A 222 15.53 23.17 7.87
CA LYS A 222 15.34 24.16 6.79
C LYS A 222 16.18 23.78 5.55
N LYS A 223 17.46 23.47 5.76
CA LYS A 223 18.36 23.01 4.70
C LYS A 223 17.88 21.69 4.08
N MET A 224 17.49 20.72 4.92
CA MET A 224 16.96 19.43 4.45
C MET A 224 15.72 19.59 3.57
N ARG A 225 14.74 20.44 3.94
CA ARG A 225 13.56 20.72 3.11
C ARG A 225 13.95 21.35 1.77
N LYS A 226 14.85 22.35 1.79
CA LYS A 226 15.36 22.98 0.55
C LYS A 226 16.04 21.96 -0.37
N THR A 227 16.87 21.08 0.18
CA THR A 227 17.53 20.00 -0.57
C THR A 227 16.50 19.02 -1.13
N ALA A 228 15.51 18.61 -0.33
CA ALA A 228 14.46 17.70 -0.77
C ALA A 228 13.59 18.30 -1.89
N VAL A 229 13.29 19.61 -1.85
CA VAL A 229 12.63 20.31 -2.98
C VAL A 229 13.52 20.29 -4.22
N LYS A 230 14.80 20.64 -4.10
CA LYS A 230 15.75 20.63 -5.25
C LYS A 230 15.91 19.25 -5.88
N GLN A 231 15.89 18.21 -5.05
CA GLN A 231 15.99 16.81 -5.49
C GLN A 231 14.65 16.25 -6.00
N GLY A 232 13.58 17.05 -6.02
CA GLY A 232 12.25 16.61 -6.46
C GLY A 232 11.56 15.65 -5.48
N LYS A 233 12.10 15.46 -4.28
CA LYS A 233 11.53 14.68 -3.17
C LYS A 233 10.32 15.34 -2.53
N ILE A 234 10.18 16.65 -2.72
CA ILE A 234 9.00 17.44 -2.39
C ILE A 234 8.54 18.16 -3.66
N LYS A 235 7.30 17.90 -4.09
CA LYS A 235 6.64 18.63 -5.19
C LYS A 235 5.25 19.07 -4.74
N ALA A 236 4.91 20.33 -4.96
CA ALA A 236 3.64 20.92 -4.54
C ALA A 236 3.27 20.60 -3.07
N ASN A 237 4.26 20.70 -2.16
CA ASN A 237 4.13 20.39 -0.73
C ASN A 237 3.82 18.93 -0.40
N ARG A 238 4.04 18.01 -1.34
CA ARG A 238 3.84 16.57 -1.19
C ARG A 238 5.15 15.83 -1.34
N LEU A 239 5.37 14.82 -0.50
CA LEU A 239 6.50 13.91 -0.67
C LEU A 239 6.30 13.01 -1.90
N THR A 240 7.36 12.83 -2.68
CA THR A 240 7.37 11.95 -3.87
C THR A 240 8.08 10.62 -3.62
N GLU A 241 8.68 10.47 -2.44
CA GLU A 241 9.28 9.23 -1.94
C GLU A 241 9.26 9.22 -0.41
N ASP A 242 9.55 8.07 0.17
CA ASP A 242 9.68 7.90 1.61
C ASP A 242 10.95 8.62 2.14
N ILE A 243 10.82 9.27 3.30
CA ILE A 243 11.96 9.91 3.98
C ILE A 243 12.08 9.34 5.40
N SER A 244 13.22 8.70 5.67
CA SER A 244 13.54 8.12 6.99
C SER A 244 14.19 9.13 7.93
N PHE A 245 13.78 9.10 9.19
CA PHE A 245 14.29 9.92 10.28
C PHE A 245 14.65 9.06 11.49
N LYS A 246 15.70 9.45 12.21
CA LYS A 246 16.13 8.77 13.45
C LYS A 246 15.31 9.14 14.70
N SER A 247 14.32 10.04 14.58
CA SER A 247 13.45 10.36 15.72
C SER A 247 12.08 10.87 15.28
N ALA A 248 11.05 10.58 16.10
CA ALA A 248 9.68 11.06 15.95
C ALA A 248 9.62 12.58 15.81
N SER A 249 10.38 13.30 16.65
CA SER A 249 10.41 14.76 16.67
C SER A 249 11.07 15.35 15.43
N THR A 250 12.10 14.71 14.88
CA THR A 250 12.71 15.17 13.61
C THR A 250 11.72 15.01 12.46
N ALA A 251 11.03 13.87 12.37
CA ALA A 251 9.99 13.63 11.38
C ALA A 251 8.84 14.64 11.49
N ALA A 252 8.33 14.88 12.71
CA ALA A 252 7.22 15.81 12.93
C ALA A 252 7.59 17.24 12.50
N LYS A 253 8.74 17.74 12.96
CA LYS A 253 9.23 19.09 12.63
C LYS A 253 9.45 19.28 11.13
N PHE A 254 9.96 18.26 10.45
CA PHE A 254 10.14 18.28 9.00
C PHE A 254 8.82 18.43 8.26
N VAL A 255 7.78 17.75 8.74
CA VAL A 255 6.44 17.79 8.17
C VAL A 255 5.74 19.13 8.45
N VAL A 256 5.72 19.60 9.69
CA VAL A 256 4.95 20.81 10.05
C VAL A 256 5.68 22.12 9.78
N GLY A 257 7.00 22.09 9.60
CA GLY A 257 7.78 23.30 9.31
C GLY A 257 8.04 24.21 10.52
N TYR A 258 7.79 23.74 11.75
CA TYR A 258 8.07 24.44 13.01
C TYR A 258 8.47 23.44 14.12
N SER A 259 8.93 23.94 15.27
CA SER A 259 9.29 23.06 16.40
C SER A 259 8.05 22.47 17.09
N ILE A 260 7.97 21.14 17.17
CA ILE A 260 6.89 20.41 17.84
C ILE A 260 7.43 19.16 18.56
N ASN A 261 6.71 18.66 19.56
CA ASN A 261 6.99 17.38 20.21
C ASN A 261 6.41 16.22 19.40
N GLY A 262 7.27 15.44 18.73
CA GLY A 262 6.84 14.33 17.88
C GLY A 262 6.13 13.22 18.65
N ARG A 263 6.46 12.98 19.94
CA ARG A 263 5.80 11.95 20.73
C ARG A 263 4.31 12.24 20.93
N LYS A 264 3.91 13.52 20.97
CA LYS A 264 2.51 13.95 21.12
C LYS A 264 1.82 14.20 19.78
N ALA A 265 2.57 14.74 18.82
CA ALA A 265 2.02 15.17 17.54
C ALA A 265 1.65 14.01 16.60
N TRP A 266 2.44 12.95 16.63
CA TRP A 266 2.12 11.72 15.89
C TRP A 266 1.07 10.93 16.66
N LYS A 267 -0.04 10.59 16.00
CA LYS A 267 -1.14 9.83 16.59
C LYS A 267 -1.47 8.58 15.78
N ASP A 268 -1.82 7.49 16.46
CA ASP A 268 -2.28 6.28 15.76
C ASP A 268 -3.70 6.49 15.18
N GLY A 269 -4.27 5.47 14.53
CA GLY A 269 -5.63 5.54 13.99
C GLY A 269 -6.68 5.86 15.06
N ASN A 270 -6.45 5.44 16.30
CA ASN A 270 -7.35 5.71 17.43
C ASN A 270 -7.10 7.08 18.10
N GLY A 271 -6.22 7.91 17.54
CA GLY A 271 -5.89 9.22 18.09
C GLY A 271 -4.95 9.20 19.30
N ARG A 272 -4.40 8.04 19.68
CA ARG A 272 -3.47 7.91 20.81
C ARG A 272 -2.10 8.43 20.41
N GLU A 273 -1.43 9.10 21.34
CA GLU A 273 -0.13 9.71 21.07
C GLU A 273 0.94 8.63 20.87
N LEU A 274 1.86 8.87 19.93
CA LEU A 274 3.00 7.97 19.66
C LEU A 274 3.78 7.64 20.92
N GLY A 275 3.93 8.63 21.79
CA GLY A 275 4.62 8.50 23.07
C GLY A 275 3.96 7.52 24.03
N GLU A 276 2.64 7.31 23.92
CA GLU A 276 1.85 6.35 24.72
C GLU A 276 1.86 4.97 24.07
N VAL A 277 1.79 4.91 22.73
CA VAL A 277 1.75 3.65 21.97
C VAL A 277 3.09 2.92 21.97
N LEU A 278 4.20 3.67 22.04
CA LEU A 278 5.57 3.15 22.06
C LEU A 278 6.26 3.29 23.42
N ALA A 279 5.51 3.54 24.49
CA ALA A 279 6.02 3.63 25.85
C ALA A 279 6.51 2.27 26.38
#